data_AF-X0UWR2-F1
#
_entry.id   AF-X0UWR2-F1
#
_cell.length_a   1.000
_cell.length_b   1.000
_cell.length_c   1.000
_cell.angle_alpha   90.00
_cell.angle_beta   90.00
_cell.angle_gamma   90.00
#
_symmetry.space_group_name_H-M   'P 1'
#
loop_
_entity.id
_entity.type
_entity.pdbx_description
1 polymer ?
#
loop_
_entity_poly.entity_id
_entity_poly.type
_entity_poly.pdbx_seq_one_letter_code
_entity_poly.pdbx_strand_id
1 'polypeptide(L)'
;MLTNREVKIYRLCHHSFDGKTTTDTAVIMGLSVRRIQQILSDLENKHSQLFPILTQTQARDYHLYADEGWSAQEIADNTDRTRDAVHKSIASAVKKGMPDATNMCGTGKMARYDESMDSHVKEKF
;
A
#
# COMPACT_ATOMS: atom_id res chain seq x y z
N MET A 1 16.46 -4.57 -20.78
CA MET A 1 17.34 -5.40 -19.93
C MET A 1 17.77 -4.55 -18.75
N LEU A 2 17.64 -5.06 -17.52
CA LEU A 2 18.02 -4.34 -16.30
C LEU A 2 19.53 -4.46 -16.06
N THR A 3 20.16 -3.36 -15.67
CA THR A 3 21.54 -3.37 -15.19
C THR A 3 21.62 -3.90 -13.75
N ASN A 4 22.76 -4.46 -13.35
CA ASN A 4 22.96 -4.93 -11.97
C ASN A 4 22.71 -3.83 -10.91
N ARG A 5 23.02 -2.56 -11.25
CA ARG A 5 22.77 -1.43 -10.38
C ARG A 5 21.27 -1.15 -10.22
N GLU A 6 20.52 -1.15 -11.32
CA GLU A 6 19.06 -1.00 -11.31
C GLU A 6 18.39 -2.12 -10.49
N VAL A 7 18.80 -3.37 -10.69
CA VAL A 7 18.29 -4.52 -9.91
C VAL A 7 18.55 -4.34 -8.42
N LYS A 8 19.75 -3.89 -8.04
CA LYS A 8 20.09 -3.65 -6.64
C LYS A 8 19.26 -2.53 -6.03
N ILE A 9 19.09 -1.41 -6.73
CA ILE A 9 18.25 -0.29 -6.27
C ILE A 9 16.79 -0.74 -6.10
N TYR A 10 16.26 -1.47 -7.08
CA TYR A 10 14.91 -2.03 -7.02
C TYR A 10 14.71 -2.92 -5.80
N ARG A 11 15.60 -3.90 -5.59
CA ARG A 11 15.53 -4.81 -4.43
C ARG A 11 15.67 -4.09 -3.09
N LEU A 12 16.51 -3.07 -2.99
CA LEU A 12 16.62 -2.29 -1.75
C LEU A 12 15.31 -1.57 -1.41
N CYS A 13 14.61 -1.05 -2.42
CA CYS A 13 13.40 -0.26 -2.20
C CYS A 13 12.09 -1.07 -2.14
N HIS A 14 12.04 -2.25 -2.77
CA HIS A 14 10.80 -3.02 -2.90
C HIS A 14 10.48 -3.82 -1.64
N HIS A 15 9.23 -3.71 -1.17
CA HIS A 15 8.74 -4.32 0.08
C HIS A 15 8.92 -5.85 0.20
N SER A 16 8.88 -6.61 -0.91
CA SER A 16 9.17 -8.06 -0.87
C SER A 16 10.63 -8.42 -0.61
N PHE A 17 11.52 -7.43 -0.55
CA PHE A 17 12.93 -7.58 -0.23
C PHE A 17 13.22 -6.75 1.02
N ASP A 18 13.95 -5.63 0.91
CA ASP A 18 14.32 -4.84 2.07
C ASP A 18 13.34 -3.70 2.38
N GLY A 19 12.54 -3.25 1.39
CA GLY A 19 11.53 -2.21 1.57
C GLY A 19 12.03 -0.87 2.11
N LYS A 20 13.30 -0.52 1.86
CA LYS A 20 13.97 0.69 2.37
C LYS A 20 13.47 1.95 1.71
N THR A 21 13.63 3.08 2.40
CA THR A 21 13.34 4.39 1.81
C THR A 21 14.37 4.75 0.73
N THR A 22 14.02 5.67 -0.17
CA THR A 22 14.97 6.19 -1.16
C THR A 22 16.17 6.88 -0.52
N THR A 23 16.00 7.43 0.69
CA THR A 23 17.06 8.07 1.47
C THR A 23 18.05 7.02 1.98
N ASP A 24 17.57 5.94 2.59
CA ASP A 24 18.44 4.87 3.09
C ASP A 24 19.17 4.17 1.93
N THR A 25 18.45 3.90 0.84
CA THR A 25 19.03 3.33 -0.37
C THR A 25 20.11 4.23 -0.97
N ALA A 26 19.91 5.56 -0.95
CA ALA A 26 20.91 6.52 -1.40
C ALA A 26 22.19 6.45 -0.56
N VAL A 27 22.06 6.38 0.77
CA VAL A 27 23.18 6.20 1.70
C VAL A 27 23.93 4.89 1.42
N ILE A 28 23.22 3.76 1.30
CA ILE A 28 23.81 2.43 1.04
C ILE A 28 24.56 2.39 -0.30
N MET A 29 24.02 3.08 -1.32
CA MET A 29 24.57 3.07 -2.66
C MET A 29 25.62 4.15 -2.90
N GLY A 30 25.83 5.08 -1.95
CA GLY A 30 26.70 6.24 -2.13
C GLY A 30 26.23 7.17 -3.25
N LEU A 31 24.91 7.34 -3.41
CA LEU A 31 24.27 8.16 -4.45
C LEU A 31 23.41 9.26 -3.82
N SER A 32 23.01 10.25 -4.62
CA SER A 32 22.01 11.22 -4.18
C SER A 32 20.59 10.63 -4.24
N VAL A 33 19.71 11.10 -3.35
CA VAL A 33 18.30 10.69 -3.33
C VAL A 33 17.63 10.96 -4.69
N ARG A 34 17.91 12.12 -5.29
CA ARG A 34 17.43 12.48 -6.63
C ARG A 34 17.84 11.45 -7.69
N ARG A 35 19.07 10.94 -7.61
CA ARG A 35 19.55 9.94 -8.57
C ARG A 35 18.83 8.61 -8.40
N ILE A 36 18.58 8.18 -7.17
CA ILE A 36 17.79 6.97 -6.89
C ILE A 36 16.37 7.12 -7.43
N GLN A 37 15.71 8.24 -7.15
CA GLN A 37 14.35 8.53 -7.64
C GLN A 37 14.28 8.53 -9.17
N GLN A 38 15.27 9.13 -9.84
CA GLN A 38 15.33 9.14 -11.29
C GLN A 38 15.48 7.74 -11.87
N ILE A 39 16.38 6.92 -11.30
CA ILE A 39 16.54 5.52 -11.73
C ILE A 39 15.25 4.75 -11.53
N LEU A 40 14.56 4.91 -10.39
CA LEU A 40 13.29 4.23 -10.14
C LEU A 40 12.21 4.67 -11.15
N SER A 41 12.12 5.96 -11.48
CA SER A 41 11.18 6.45 -12.49
C SER A 41 11.51 5.92 -13.89
N ASP A 42 12.78 5.89 -14.27
CA ASP A 42 13.22 5.29 -15.54
C ASP A 42 12.89 3.79 -15.60
N LEU A 43 12.98 3.10 -14.46
CA LEU A 43 12.60 1.69 -14.33
C LEU A 43 11.09 1.47 -14.45
N GLU A 44 10.29 2.33 -13.82
CA GLU A 44 8.82 2.28 -13.93
C GLU A 44 8.37 2.46 -15.38
N ASN A 45 9.00 3.39 -16.10
CA ASN A 45 8.70 3.63 -17.50
C ASN A 45 9.08 2.44 -18.41
N LYS A 46 10.18 1.74 -18.10
CA LYS A 46 10.66 0.59 -18.89
C LYS A 46 9.96 -0.72 -18.52
N HIS A 47 9.58 -0.86 -17.26
CA HIS A 47 9.16 -2.11 -16.63
C HIS A 47 8.05 -1.85 -15.61
N SER A 48 6.93 -1.27 -16.07
CA SER A 48 5.79 -0.88 -15.23
C SER A 48 5.19 -2.04 -14.44
N GLN A 49 5.32 -3.27 -14.93
CA GLN A 49 4.87 -4.49 -14.22
C GLN A 49 5.62 -4.77 -12.91
N LEU A 50 6.76 -4.14 -12.67
CA LEU A 50 7.52 -4.28 -11.42
C LEU A 50 7.07 -3.32 -10.32
N PHE A 51 6.10 -2.46 -10.61
CA PHE A 51 5.56 -1.41 -9.74
C PHE A 51 4.12 -1.76 -9.35
N PRO A 52 3.62 -1.30 -8.17
CA PRO A 52 4.21 -0.28 -7.29
C PRO A 52 5.34 -0.76 -6.37
N ILE A 53 6.28 0.15 -6.07
CA ILE A 53 7.28 -0.03 -5.01
C ILE A 53 6.77 0.61 -3.72
N LEU A 54 6.37 -0.24 -2.78
CA LEU A 54 6.03 0.15 -1.42
C LEU A 54 7.23 0.01 -0.48
N THR A 55 7.29 0.84 0.56
CA THR A 55 8.15 0.56 1.71
C THR A 55 7.55 -0.59 2.53
N GLN A 56 8.35 -1.20 3.40
CA GLN A 56 7.86 -2.29 4.25
C GLN A 56 6.66 -1.85 5.13
N THR A 57 6.73 -0.64 5.70
CA THR A 57 5.63 -0.06 6.47
C THR A 57 4.38 0.14 5.62
N GLN A 58 4.51 0.67 4.40
CA GLN A 58 3.38 0.88 3.51
C GLN A 58 2.72 -0.43 3.10
N ALA A 59 3.52 -1.45 2.77
CA ALA A 59 3.01 -2.76 2.41
C ALA A 59 2.27 -3.42 3.59
N ARG A 60 2.85 -3.36 4.80
CA ARG A 60 2.22 -3.90 6.01
C ARG A 60 0.91 -3.19 6.34
N ASP A 61 0.92 -1.86 6.40
CA ASP A 61 -0.29 -1.09 6.75
C ASP A 61 -1.40 -1.31 5.71
N TYR A 62 -1.04 -1.40 4.42
CA TYR A 62 -2.00 -1.69 3.36
C TYR A 62 -2.53 -3.11 3.43
N HIS A 63 -1.70 -4.11 3.74
CA HIS A 63 -2.14 -5.51 3.93
C HIS A 63 -3.17 -5.62 5.06
N LEU A 64 -2.87 -5.07 6.24
CA LEU A 64 -3.79 -5.06 7.39
C LEU A 64 -5.12 -4.37 7.04
N TYR A 65 -5.05 -3.28 6.27
CA TYR A 65 -6.23 -2.52 5.90
C TYR A 65 -7.08 -3.22 4.82
N ALA A 66 -6.46 -3.66 3.73
CA ALA A 66 -7.15 -4.14 2.53
C ALA A 66 -7.48 -5.63 2.58
N ASP A 67 -6.57 -6.45 3.11
CA ASP A 67 -6.71 -7.91 3.11
C ASP A 67 -7.32 -8.42 4.42
N GLU A 68 -6.95 -7.82 5.55
CA GLU A 68 -7.49 -8.20 6.87
C GLU A 68 -8.67 -7.33 7.33
N GLY A 69 -8.95 -6.21 6.65
CA GLY A 69 -10.10 -5.35 6.95
C GLY A 69 -9.97 -4.50 8.23
N TRP A 70 -8.75 -4.34 8.75
CA TRP A 70 -8.52 -3.54 9.96
C TRP A 70 -8.77 -2.06 9.69
N SER A 71 -9.35 -1.36 10.66
CA SER A 71 -9.45 0.09 10.65
C SER A 71 -8.07 0.73 10.86
N ALA A 72 -7.91 1.97 10.38
CA ALA A 72 -6.70 2.74 10.63
C ALA A 72 -6.43 2.99 12.13
N GLN A 73 -7.45 2.91 12.99
CA GLN A 73 -7.30 3.01 14.43
C GLN A 73 -6.72 1.72 15.02
N GLU A 74 -7.23 0.55 14.63
CA GLU A 74 -6.70 -0.74 15.10
C GLU A 74 -5.24 -0.93 14.67
N ILE A 75 -4.89 -0.54 13.45
CA ILE A 75 -3.50 -0.57 12.96
C ILE A 75 -2.63 0.40 13.77
N ALA A 76 -3.13 1.59 14.10
CA ALA A 76 -2.41 2.57 14.89
C ALA A 76 -2.11 2.04 16.30
N ASP A 77 -3.12 1.48 16.96
CA ASP A 77 -3.01 0.92 18.31
C ASP A 77 -2.04 -0.27 18.34
N ASN A 78 -2.04 -1.12 17.30
CA ASN A 78 -1.16 -2.28 17.20
C ASN A 78 0.28 -1.95 16.76
N THR A 79 0.51 -0.79 16.14
CA THR A 79 1.84 -0.41 15.62
C THR A 79 2.49 0.75 16.37
N ASP A 80 1.88 1.20 17.48
CA ASP A 80 2.30 2.35 18.28
C ASP A 80 2.55 3.60 17.41
N ARG A 81 1.61 3.87 16.51
CA ARG A 81 1.66 5.00 15.57
C ARG A 81 0.37 5.79 15.65
N THR A 82 0.41 7.05 15.24
CA THR A 82 -0.82 7.84 15.15
C THR A 82 -1.70 7.34 14.00
N ARG A 83 -3.02 7.38 14.21
CA ARG A 83 -4.03 7.10 13.18
C ARG A 83 -3.76 7.89 11.88
N ASP A 84 -3.36 9.16 12.00
CA ASP A 84 -3.01 9.99 10.85
C ASP A 84 -1.80 9.49 10.07
N ALA A 85 -0.78 8.95 10.76
CA ALA A 85 0.38 8.37 10.11
C ALA A 85 0.02 7.11 9.32
N VAL A 86 -0.91 6.30 9.84
CA VAL A 86 -1.45 5.13 9.14
C VAL A 86 -2.27 5.55 7.92
N HIS A 87 -3.18 6.52 8.05
CA HIS A 87 -3.93 7.08 6.91
C HIS A 87 -3.01 7.56 5.80
N LYS A 88 -1.97 8.34 6.14
CA LYS A 88 -0.97 8.82 5.15
C LYS A 88 -0.22 7.67 4.49
N SER A 89 0.07 6.59 5.24
CA SER A 89 0.75 5.40 4.73
C SER A 89 -0.11 4.69 3.67
N ILE A 90 -1.37 4.41 4.00
CA ILE A 90 -2.34 3.77 3.11
C ILE A 90 -2.61 4.65 1.88
N ALA A 91 -2.89 5.94 2.07
CA ALA A 91 -3.11 6.88 0.98
C ALA A 91 -1.89 6.98 0.04
N SER A 92 -0.68 6.92 0.59
CA SER A 92 0.53 6.88 -0.24
C SER A 92 0.68 5.57 -1.02
N ALA A 93 0.22 4.43 -0.49
CA ALA A 93 0.23 3.16 -1.21
C ALA A 93 -0.77 3.19 -2.38
N VAL A 94 -1.98 3.71 -2.15
CA VAL A 94 -3.00 3.91 -3.19
C VAL A 94 -2.50 4.86 -4.28
N LYS A 95 -1.88 5.99 -3.91
CA LYS A 95 -1.28 6.92 -4.88
C LYS A 95 -0.20 6.27 -5.77
N LYS A 96 0.47 5.23 -5.28
CA LYS A 96 1.48 4.50 -6.04
C LYS A 96 0.87 3.46 -7.00
N GLY A 97 -0.44 3.20 -6.92
CA GLY A 97 -1.13 2.27 -7.80
C GLY A 97 -1.75 1.06 -7.10
N MET A 98 -1.71 0.99 -5.76
CA MET A 98 -2.50 -0.01 -5.04
C MET A 98 -4.00 0.29 -5.20
N PRO A 99 -4.87 -0.73 -5.32
CA PRO A 99 -6.32 -0.53 -5.36
C PRO A 99 -6.82 0.26 -4.16
N ASP A 100 -7.80 1.14 -4.37
CA ASP A 100 -8.42 1.83 -3.25
C ASP A 100 -9.39 0.90 -2.51
N ALA A 101 -8.92 0.35 -1.39
CA ALA A 101 -9.71 -0.55 -0.55
C ALA A 101 -10.76 0.18 0.32
N THR A 102 -10.85 1.53 0.30
CA THR A 102 -11.96 2.26 0.95
C THR A 102 -13.33 1.93 0.36
N ASN A 103 -13.38 1.40 -0.87
CA ASN A 103 -14.60 0.85 -1.47
C ASN A 103 -14.80 -0.65 -1.20
N MET A 104 -13.82 -1.35 -0.60
CA MET A 104 -13.95 -2.77 -0.20
C MET A 104 -14.29 -2.93 1.29
N CYS A 105 -13.81 -2.03 2.15
CA CYS A 105 -14.36 -1.77 3.48
C CYS A 105 -15.12 -0.45 3.44
N GLY A 106 -16.34 -0.48 2.91
CA GLY A 106 -17.14 0.71 2.70
C GLY A 106 -17.32 1.55 3.98
N THR A 107 -16.84 2.78 3.93
CA THR A 107 -17.67 3.93 4.35
C THR A 107 -18.76 4.25 3.31
N GLY A 108 -19.06 3.32 2.40
CA GLY A 108 -20.38 3.24 1.78
C GLY A 108 -21.38 2.87 2.87
N LYS A 109 -22.50 3.60 2.94
CA LYS A 109 -23.62 3.34 3.86
C LYS A 109 -23.75 1.84 4.12
N MET A 110 -23.35 1.36 5.31
CA MET A 110 -23.73 0.02 5.73
C MET A 110 -25.25 0.00 5.63
N ALA A 111 -25.80 -0.80 4.71
CA ALA A 111 -27.20 -1.17 4.80
C ALA A 111 -27.31 -1.89 6.14
N ARG A 112 -27.73 -1.17 7.19
CA ARG A 112 -28.12 -1.79 8.44
C ARG A 112 -29.28 -2.69 8.06
N TYR A 113 -29.11 -3.98 8.31
CA TYR A 113 -30.23 -4.90 8.27
C TYR A 113 -31.28 -4.37 9.25
N ASP A 114 -32.47 -4.11 8.72
CA ASP A 114 -33.64 -3.71 9.46
C ASP A 114 -34.61 -4.88 9.41
N GLU A 115 -35.19 -5.27 10.54
CA GLU A 115 -36.12 -6.42 10.63
C GLU A 115 -37.32 -6.28 9.68
N SER A 116 -37.67 -5.05 9.24
CA SER A 116 -38.68 -4.83 8.22
C SER A 116 -38.31 -5.39 6.83
N MET A 117 -37.03 -5.69 6.57
CA MET A 117 -36.55 -6.26 5.31
C MET A 117 -36.93 -7.73 5.12
N ASP A 118 -37.22 -8.48 6.20
CA ASP A 118 -37.65 -9.88 6.13
C ASP A 118 -39.05 -10.06 5.55
N SER A 119 -39.88 -9.02 5.63
CA SER A 119 -41.26 -9.05 5.11
C SER A 119 -41.36 -9.22 3.58
N HIS A 120 -40.23 -9.12 2.87
CA HIS A 120 -40.18 -9.20 1.41
C HIS A 120 -39.53 -10.49 0.87
N VAL A 121 -39.08 -11.40 1.73
CA VAL A 121 -38.55 -12.70 1.29
C VAL A 121 -39.72 -13.62 0.93
N LYS A 122 -40.14 -13.56 -0.34
CA LYS A 122 -41.08 -14.55 -0.89
C LYS A 122 -40.32 -15.86 -1.11
N GLU A 123 -40.47 -16.80 -0.20
CA GLU A 123 -40.11 -18.20 -0.45
C GLU A 123 -40.91 -18.69 -1.68
N LYS A 124 -40.19 -19.04 -2.74
CA LYS A 124 -40.78 -19.80 -3.85
C LYS A 124 -40.63 -21.27 -3.52
N PHE A 125 -41.76 -21.93 -3.23
CA PHE A 125 -41.88 -23.39 -3.26
C PHE A 125 -41.89 -23.90 -4.70
#